data_AF-A0A7C6I1C1-F1
#
_entry.id   AF-A0A7C6I1C1-F1
#
_cell.length_a   1.000
_cell.length_b   1.000
_cell.length_c   1.000
_cell.angle_alpha   90.00
_cell.angle_beta   90.00
_cell.angle_gamma   90.00
#
_symmetry.space_group_name_H-M   'P 1'
#
loop_
_entity.id
_entity.type
_entity.pdbx_description
1 polymer ?
#
loop_
_entity_poly.entity_id
_entity_poly.type
_entity_poly.pdbx_seq_one_letter_code
_entity_poly.pdbx_strand_id
1 'polypeptide(L)' 'MTERIVLEVDSDIAKKWRVSSKERKQKISQSINIKLAEELSETREEFLRYLDELGKSMEERGLTEEILREILQ' A
#
# COMPACT_ATOMS: atom_id res chain seq x y z
N MET A 1 7.08 -1.79 -13.49
CA MET A 1 6.04 -1.02 -14.22
C MET A 1 4.90 -0.73 -13.24
N THR A 2 4.16 0.36 -13.39
CA THR A 2 3.02 0.69 -12.52
C THR A 2 1.77 0.74 -13.35
N GLU A 3 0.72 0.05 -12.92
CA GLU A 3 -0.59 0.08 -13.55
C GLU A 3 -1.55 0.96 -12.75
N ARG A 4 -2.55 1.54 -13.42
CA ARG A 4 -3.50 2.46 -12.81
C ARG A 4 -4.87 1.80 -12.69
N ILE A 5 -5.33 1.67 -11.45
CA ILE A 5 -6.74 1.40 -11.11
C ILE A 5 -7.42 2.68 -10.62
N VAL A 6 -8.74 2.76 -10.76
CA VAL A 6 -9.56 3.86 -10.21
C VAL A 6 -10.52 3.28 -9.19
N LEU A 7 -10.48 3.80 -7.97
CA LEU A 7 -11.40 3.44 -6.90
C LEU A 7 -12.30 4.62 -6.60
N GLU A 8 -13.61 4.39 -6.59
CA GLU A 8 -14.58 5.38 -6.15
C GLU A 8 -14.66 5.37 -4.62
N VAL A 9 -14.70 6.56 -4.03
CA VAL A 9 -14.77 6.78 -2.58
C VAL A 9 -15.77 7.87 -2.28
N ASP A 10 -16.24 7.92 -1.03
CA ASP A 10 -17.13 8.98 -0.56
C ASP A 10 -16.55 10.37 -0.81
N SER A 11 -17.44 11.33 -1.13
CA SER A 11 -17.05 12.69 -1.49
C SER A 11 -16.20 13.39 -0.42
N ASP A 12 -16.45 13.10 0.86
CA ASP A 12 -15.70 13.69 1.96
C ASP A 12 -14.29 13.08 2.11
N ILE A 13 -14.13 11.80 1.79
CA ILE A 13 -12.82 11.15 1.71
C ILE A 13 -12.02 11.76 0.55
N ALA A 14 -12.65 11.94 -0.61
CA ALA A 14 -12.00 12.57 -1.76
C ALA A 14 -11.52 14.01 -1.47
N LYS A 15 -12.32 14.81 -0.73
CA LYS A 15 -11.92 16.16 -0.28
C LYS A 15 -10.71 16.10 0.65
N LYS A 16 -10.73 15.23 1.67
CA LYS A 16 -9.62 15.05 2.63
C LYS A 16 -8.35 14.56 1.93
N TRP A 17 -8.49 13.65 0.97
CA TRP A 17 -7.38 13.20 0.13
C TRP A 17 -6.75 14.36 -0.63
N ARG A 18 -7.55 15.19 -1.30
CA ARG A 18 -7.06 16.30 -2.14
C ARG A 18 -6.08 17.21 -1.38
N VAL A 19 -6.42 17.58 -0.15
CA VAL A 19 -5.63 18.49 0.70
C VAL A 19 -4.53 17.81 1.53
N SER A 20 -4.43 16.48 1.49
CA SER A 20 -3.40 15.74 2.24
C SER A 20 -2.00 15.94 1.67
N SER A 21 -1.00 15.90 2.55
CA SER A 21 0.42 15.97 2.20
C SER A 21 0.83 14.82 1.28
N LYS A 22 1.90 15.04 0.49
CA LYS A 22 2.46 14.00 -0.40
C LYS A 22 2.87 12.76 0.39
N GLU A 23 3.51 12.94 1.55
CA GLU A 23 3.92 11.84 2.43
C GLU A 23 2.71 11.03 2.90
N ARG A 24 1.65 11.70 3.37
CA ARG A 24 0.43 11.02 3.82
C ARG A 24 -0.25 10.25 2.68
N LYS A 25 -0.30 10.84 1.49
CA LYS A 25 -0.82 10.17 0.29
C LYS A 25 0.00 8.92 -0.05
N GLN A 26 1.32 9.00 0.01
CA GLN A 26 2.21 7.85 -0.23
C GLN A 26 1.96 6.71 0.76
N LYS A 27 1.89 7.02 2.07
CA LYS A 27 1.60 6.01 3.11
C LYS A 27 0.26 5.32 2.88
N ILE A 28 -0.79 6.09 2.59
CA ILE A 28 -2.12 5.53 2.29
C ILE A 28 -2.09 4.69 1.01
N SER A 29 -1.44 5.15 -0.07
CA SER A 29 -1.32 4.36 -1.31
C SER A 29 -0.60 3.04 -1.08
N GLN A 30 0.44 3.00 -0.23
CA GLN A 30 1.12 1.76 0.14
C GLN A 30 0.22 0.82 0.93
N SER A 31 -0.50 1.35 1.93
CA SER A 31 -1.47 0.57 2.70
C SER A 31 -2.58 -0.01 1.81
N ILE A 32 -3.13 0.76 0.87
CA ILE A 32 -4.11 0.27 -0.11
C ILE A 32 -3.51 -0.83 -0.97
N ASN A 33 -2.28 -0.68 -1.48
CA ASN A 33 -1.64 -1.71 -2.30
C ASN A 33 -1.45 -3.02 -1.54
N ILE A 34 -0.98 -2.97 -0.27
CA ILE A 34 -0.80 -4.17 0.55
C ILE A 34 -2.15 -4.82 0.82
N LYS A 35 -3.17 -4.03 1.15
CA LYS A 35 -4.52 -4.55 1.40
C LYS A 35 -5.11 -5.21 0.15
N LEU A 36 -4.94 -4.61 -1.01
CA LEU A 36 -5.38 -5.20 -2.27
C LEU A 36 -4.59 -6.48 -2.60
N ALA A 37 -3.29 -6.52 -2.34
CA ALA A 37 -2.49 -7.73 -2.54
C ALA A 37 -2.94 -8.87 -1.63
N GLU A 38 -3.26 -8.58 -0.36
CA GLU A 38 -3.80 -9.57 0.58
C GLU A 38 -5.13 -10.15 0.09
N GLU A 39 -6.08 -9.28 -0.29
CA GLU A 39 -7.44 -9.68 -0.68
C GLU A 39 -7.52 -10.33 -2.08
N LEU A 40 -6.59 -9.99 -2.98
CA LEU A 40 -6.57 -10.48 -4.36
C LEU A 40 -5.61 -11.65 -4.60
N SER A 41 -4.79 -12.01 -3.62
CA SER A 41 -3.96 -13.22 -3.71
C SER A 41 -4.83 -14.47 -3.63
N GLU A 42 -4.62 -15.43 -4.54
CA GLU A 42 -5.36 -16.70 -4.52
C GLU A 42 -4.88 -17.61 -3.38
N THR A 43 -3.63 -17.40 -2.93
CA THR A 43 -2.98 -18.22 -1.90
C THR A 43 -2.21 -17.37 -0.90
N ARG A 44 -1.98 -17.91 0.29
CA ARG A 44 -1.15 -17.27 1.31
C ARG A 44 0.30 -17.14 0.84
N GLU A 45 0.82 -18.12 0.09
CA GLU A 45 2.17 -18.11 -0.47
C GLU A 45 2.36 -17.00 -1.52
N GLU A 46 1.33 -16.69 -2.31
CA GLU A 46 1.35 -15.56 -3.24
C GLU A 46 1.45 -14.24 -2.50
N PHE A 47 0.63 -14.04 -1.47
CA PHE A 47 0.67 -12.84 -0.65
C PHE A 47 2.03 -12.66 0.05
N LEU A 48 2.58 -13.74 0.63
CA LEU A 48 3.90 -13.69 1.27
C LEU A 48 5.02 -13.34 0.27
N ARG A 49 4.96 -13.84 -0.97
CA ARG A 49 5.90 -13.45 -2.02
C ARG A 49 5.79 -11.97 -2.37
N TYR A 50 4.58 -11.43 -2.44
CA TYR A 50 4.38 -9.99 -2.63
C TYR A 50 5.03 -9.18 -1.51
N LEU A 51 4.85 -9.58 -0.24
CA LEU A 51 5.48 -8.90 0.90
C LEU A 51 7.01 -8.98 0.85
N ASP A 52 7.58 -10.12 0.47
CA ASP A 52 9.03 -10.30 0.31
C ASP A 52 9.59 -9.40 -0.80
N GLU A 53 8.90 -9.32 -1.95
CA GLU A 53 9.30 -8.44 -3.06
C GLU A 53 9.18 -6.97 -2.68
N LEU A 54 8.11 -6.62 -1.95
CA LEU A 54 7.92 -5.29 -1.42
C LEU A 54 9.07 -4.93 -0.48
N GLY A 55 9.40 -5.79 0.48
CA GLY A 55 10.52 -5.63 1.40
C GLY A 55 11.88 -5.46 0.70
N LYS A 56 12.16 -6.24 -0.33
CA LYS A 56 13.38 -6.11 -1.15
C LYS A 56 13.45 -4.77 -1.88
N SER A 57 12.32 -4.27 -2.39
CA SER A 57 12.25 -2.93 -3.02
C SER A 57 12.33 -1.76 -2.02
N MET A 58 12.17 -2.06 -0.72
CA MET A 58 12.10 -1.08 0.36
C MET A 58 13.46 -0.77 1.00
N GLU A 59 14.42 -1.71 1.01
CA GLU A 59 15.83 -1.41 1.37
C GLU A 59 16.38 -0.25 0.54
N GLU A 60 15.91 -0.08 -0.69
CA GLU A 60 16.32 1.00 -1.59
C GLU A 60 15.57 2.33 -1.37
N ARG A 61 14.46 2.36 -0.60
CA ARG A 61 13.51 3.50 -0.56
C ARG A 61 13.09 3.97 0.84
N GLY A 62 13.59 3.35 1.91
CA GLY A 62 13.44 3.87 3.27
C GLY A 62 12.08 3.62 3.94
N LEU A 63 11.29 2.64 3.47
CA LEU A 63 10.22 2.09 4.30
C LEU A 63 10.84 1.08 5.26
N THR A 64 10.76 1.38 6.55
CA THR A 64 11.35 0.56 7.60
C THR A 64 10.46 -0.64 7.93
N GLU A 65 11.06 -1.68 8.51
CA GLU A 65 10.36 -2.84 9.05
C GLU A 65 9.23 -2.45 10.02
N GLU A 66 9.35 -1.29 10.67
CA GLU A 66 8.33 -0.66 11.51
C GLU A 66 7.05 -0.32 10.73
N ILE A 67 7.17 0.29 9.55
CA ILE A 67 6.01 0.63 8.71
C ILE A 67 5.33 -0.65 8.19
N LEU A 68 6.12 -1.69 7.88
CA LEU A 68 5.57 -2.99 7.51
C LEU A 68 4.79 -3.61 8.68
N ARG A 69 5.34 -3.54 9.90
CA ARG A 69 4.68 -4.03 11.12
C ARG A 69 3.40 -3.27 11.44
N GLU A 70 3.35 -1.96 11.24
CA GLU A 70 2.12 -1.16 11.40
C GLU A 70 1.01 -1.56 10.43
N ILE A 71 1.37 -2.07 9.24
CA ILE A 71 0.39 -2.46 8.22
C ILE A 71 -0.10 -3.91 8.42
N LEU A 72 0.72 -4.77 9.02
CA LEU A 72 0.40 -6.19 9.27
C LEU A 72 -0.31 -6.45 10.61
N GLN A 73 -0.58 -5.42 11.41
CA GLN A 73 -1.35 -5.51 12.67
C GLN A 73 -2.83 -5.25 12.45
#